data_AF-A0A1I2QLN7-F1
#
_entry.id   AF-A0A1I2QLN7-F1
#
_cell.length_a   1.000
_cell.length_b   1.000
_cell.length_c   1.000
_cell.angle_alpha   90.00
_cell.angle_beta   90.00
_cell.angle_gamma   90.00
#
_symmetry.space_group_name_H-M   'P 1'
#
loop_
_entity.id
_entity.type
_entity.pdbx_description
1 polymer ?
#
loop_
_entity_poly.entity_id
_entity_poly.type
_entity_poly.pdbx_seq_one_letter_code
_entity_poly.pdbx_strand_id
1 'polypeptide(L)'
;MHRDIEERIKEEASYFLANNSTTRKTAKAFGVSKSLIHKDLSKRLAIVNPQLHTEVLKLLEHNKEVRHIRGGITTQKRYKKKMA
;
A
#
# COMPACT_ATOMS: atom_id res chain seq x y z
N MET A 1 6.77 13.64 20.13
CA MET A 1 7.86 13.03 19.33
C MET A 1 7.41 13.02 17.88
N HIS A 2 7.66 14.09 17.14
CA HIS A 2 7.45 14.07 15.69
C HIS A 2 8.56 13.20 15.11
N ARG A 3 8.28 11.92 14.87
CA ARG A 3 9.13 11.15 13.96
C ARG A 3 9.20 11.94 12.67
N ASP A 4 10.41 12.12 12.18
CA ASP A 4 10.64 12.89 10.99
C ASP A 4 9.76 12.33 9.87
N ILE A 5 8.96 13.18 9.24
CA ILE A 5 7.95 12.73 8.27
C ILE A 5 8.64 11.96 7.14
N GLU A 6 9.87 12.34 6.81
CA GLU A 6 10.71 11.67 5.82
C GLU A 6 11.09 10.24 6.22
N GLU A 7 11.52 10.02 7.48
CA GLU A 7 11.84 8.68 7.98
C GLU A 7 10.61 7.77 7.92
N ARG A 8 9.45 8.28 8.35
CA ARG A 8 8.20 7.51 8.27
C ARG A 8 7.88 7.11 6.83
N ILE A 9 8.02 8.02 5.87
CA ILE A 9 7.75 7.75 4.45
C ILE A 9 8.71 6.66 3.92
N LYS A 10 9.99 6.70 4.31
CA LYS A 10 10.97 5.66 3.94
C LYS A 10 10.60 4.30 4.56
N GLU A 11 10.24 4.26 5.85
CA GLU A 11 9.80 3.04 6.53
C GLU A 11 8.54 2.44 5.88
N GLU A 12 7.54 3.27 5.58
CA GLU A 12 6.30 2.85 4.91
C GLU A 12 6.58 2.24 3.53
N ALA A 13 7.49 2.86 2.77
CA ALA A 13 7.90 2.40 1.44
C ALA A 13 8.68 1.08 1.50
N SER A 14 9.66 0.97 2.40
CA SER A 14 10.42 -0.25 2.62
C SER A 14 9.51 -1.41 3.06
N TYR A 15 8.58 -1.15 3.99
CA TYR A 15 7.59 -2.16 4.39
C TYR A 15 6.67 -2.56 3.22
N PHE A 16 6.24 -1.59 2.41
CA PHE A 16 5.35 -1.84 1.27
C PHE A 16 6.00 -2.79 0.26
N LEU A 17 7.28 -2.56 -0.06
CA LEU A 17 8.06 -3.40 -0.97
C LEU A 17 8.39 -4.76 -0.37
N ALA A 18 8.95 -4.79 0.85
CA ALA A 18 9.39 -6.03 1.50
C ALA A 18 8.26 -7.06 1.65
N ASN A 19 7.02 -6.58 1.86
CA ASN A 19 5.86 -7.45 2.04
C ASN A 19 5.01 -7.63 0.77
N ASN A 20 5.41 -7.07 -0.38
CA ASN A 20 4.56 -6.98 -1.58
C ASN A 20 3.12 -6.54 -1.22
N SER A 21 3.02 -5.54 -0.34
CA SER A 21 1.78 -5.18 0.33
C SER A 21 0.86 -4.37 -0.60
N THR A 22 -0.37 -4.13 -0.15
CA THR A 22 -1.28 -3.18 -0.79
C THR A 22 -1.41 -1.94 0.09
N THR A 23 -1.75 -0.78 -0.48
CA THR A 23 -1.88 0.48 0.27
C THR A 23 -2.82 0.35 1.49
N ARG A 24 -3.87 -0.46 1.37
CA ARG A 24 -4.81 -0.75 2.47
C ARG A 24 -4.20 -1.63 3.56
N LYS A 25 -3.38 -2.62 3.21
CA LYS A 25 -2.69 -3.47 4.19
C LYS A 25 -1.63 -2.66 4.94
N THR A 26 -0.83 -1.88 4.21
CA THR A 26 0.18 -0.99 4.82
C THR A 26 -0.48 0.05 5.72
N ALA A 27 -1.57 0.68 5.28
CA ALA A 27 -2.34 1.60 6.14
C ALA A 27 -2.78 0.97 7.47
N LYS A 28 -3.23 -0.28 7.43
CA LYS A 28 -3.59 -1.04 8.64
C LYS A 28 -2.38 -1.33 9.53
N ALA A 29 -1.23 -1.68 8.95
CA ALA A 29 -0.01 -1.98 9.70
C ALA A 29 0.55 -0.74 10.44
N PHE A 30 0.46 0.43 9.82
CA PHE A 30 0.96 1.70 10.38
C PHE A 30 -0.10 2.49 11.16
N GLY A 31 -1.34 1.98 11.27
CA GLY A 31 -2.42 2.65 12.00
C GLY A 31 -2.87 3.98 11.39
N VAL A 32 -2.70 4.14 10.07
CA VAL A 32 -3.01 5.39 9.34
C VAL A 32 -4.07 5.17 8.27
N SER A 33 -4.57 6.27 7.69
CA SER A 33 -5.54 6.18 6.60
C SER A 33 -4.89 5.73 5.30
N LYS A 34 -5.66 5.01 4.47
CA LYS A 34 -5.24 4.61 3.11
C LYS A 34 -4.82 5.82 2.26
N SER A 35 -5.54 6.95 2.38
CA SER A 35 -5.25 8.16 1.61
C SER A 35 -3.92 8.78 2.02
N LEU A 36 -3.55 8.71 3.30
CA LEU A 36 -2.25 9.17 3.78
C LEU A 36 -1.13 8.32 3.19
N ILE A 37 -1.20 6.99 3.30
CA ILE A 37 -0.22 6.08 2.67
C ILE A 37 -0.10 6.33 1.17
N HIS A 38 -1.22 6.55 0.48
CA HIS A 38 -1.17 6.84 -0.96
C HIS A 38 -0.46 8.18 -1.25
N LYS A 39 -0.72 9.23 -0.44
CA LYS A 39 -0.05 10.52 -0.59
C LYS A 39 1.46 10.39 -0.32
N ASP A 40 1.81 9.62 0.70
CA ASP A 40 3.18 9.39 1.14
C ASP A 40 3.96 8.61 0.08
N LEU A 41 3.44 7.46 -0.36
CA LEU A 41 4.08 6.60 -1.36
C LEU A 41 4.08 7.18 -2.78
N SER A 42 3.01 7.85 -3.23
CA SER A 42 2.92 8.30 -4.63
C SER A 42 3.46 9.70 -4.86
N LYS A 43 3.40 10.60 -3.86
CA LYS A 43 3.80 12.01 -4.02
C LYS A 43 5.05 12.36 -3.21
N ARG A 44 5.04 12.11 -1.90
CA ARG A 44 6.11 12.59 -1.01
C ARG A 44 7.39 11.77 -1.16
N LEU A 45 7.27 10.45 -1.35
CA LEU A 45 8.40 9.57 -1.55
C LEU A 45 9.22 9.94 -2.79
N ALA A 46 8.60 10.48 -3.84
CA ALA A 46 9.32 10.96 -5.03
C ALA A 46 10.33 12.08 -4.71
N ILE A 47 10.04 12.89 -3.69
CA ILE A 47 10.91 13.99 -3.24
C ILE A 47 11.96 13.45 -2.25
N VAL A 48 11.54 12.58 -1.32
CA VAL A 48 12.37 12.06 -0.24
C VAL A 48 13.37 10.99 -0.70
N ASN A 49 12.95 10.10 -1.61
CA ASN A 49 13.78 9.04 -2.17
C ASN A 49 13.25 8.60 -3.56
N PRO A 50 13.74 9.22 -4.65
CA PRO A 50 13.31 8.91 -6.02
C PRO A 50 13.59 7.46 -6.47
N GLN A 51 14.67 6.86 -5.96
CA GLN A 51 15.05 5.48 -6.30
C GLN A 51 14.00 4.50 -5.74
N LEU A 52 13.68 4.64 -4.46
CA LEU A 52 12.67 3.81 -3.79
C LEU A 52 11.27 4.05 -4.36
N HIS A 53 10.96 5.29 -4.76
CA HIS A 53 9.69 5.65 -5.41
C HIS A 53 9.45 4.86 -6.70
N THR A 54 10.49 4.66 -7.51
CA THR A 54 10.39 3.92 -8.77
C THR A 54 9.96 2.46 -8.55
N GLU A 55 10.50 1.81 -7.51
CA GLU A 55 10.13 0.44 -7.15
C GLU A 55 8.70 0.38 -6.59
N VAL A 56 8.34 1.33 -5.73
CA VAL A 56 6.99 1.44 -5.17
C VAL A 56 5.95 1.62 -6.27
N LEU A 57 6.24 2.42 -7.31
CA LEU A 57 5.36 2.59 -8.47
C LEU A 57 5.15 1.29 -9.24
N LYS A 58 6.21 0.51 -9.49
CA LYS A 58 6.09 -0.81 -10.15
C LYS A 58 5.15 -1.73 -9.39
N LEU A 59 5.31 -1.83 -8.07
CA LEU A 59 4.44 -2.66 -7.25
C LEU A 59 3.01 -2.10 -7.15
N LEU A 60 2.84 -0.78 -7.13
CA LEU A 60 1.51 -0.15 -7.18
C LEU A 60 0.79 -0.50 -8.49
N GLU A 61 1.48 -0.48 -9.62
CA GLU A 61 0.92 -0.80 -10.92
C GLU A 61 0.53 -2.28 -10.99
N HIS A 62 1.43 -3.19 -10.61
CA HIS A 62 1.13 -4.61 -10.50
C HIS A 62 -0.11 -4.86 -9.61
N ASN A 63 -0.21 -4.15 -8.48
CA ASN A 63 -1.35 -4.26 -7.59
C ASN A 63 -2.67 -3.76 -8.21
N LYS A 64 -2.63 -2.78 -9.12
CA LYS A 64 -3.80 -2.32 -9.88
C LYS A 64 -4.22 -3.37 -10.90
N GLU A 65 -3.29 -3.94 -11.65
CA GLU A 65 -3.56 -4.97 -12.66
C GLU A 65 -4.30 -6.16 -12.05
N VAL A 66 -3.81 -6.67 -10.91
CA VAL A 66 -4.40 -7.85 -10.25
C VAL A 66 -5.58 -7.52 -9.32
N ARG A 67 -5.99 -6.24 -9.18
CA ARG A 67 -7.03 -5.85 -8.20
C ARG A 67 -8.36 -6.53 -8.48
N HIS A 68 -8.69 -6.75 -9.75
CA HIS A 68 -9.97 -7.33 -10.16
C HIS A 68 -10.06 -8.80 -9.75
N ILE A 69 -8.96 -9.55 -9.86
CA ILE A 69 -8.84 -10.93 -9.39
C ILE A 69 -9.11 -10.99 -7.88
N ARG A 70 -8.45 -10.12 -7.10
CA ARG A 70 -8.66 -10.02 -5.64
C ARG A 70 -10.10 -9.61 -5.29
N GLY A 71 -10.70 -8.73 -6.09
CA GLY A 71 -12.10 -8.32 -5.98
C GLY A 71 -13.05 -9.49 -6.17
N GLY A 72 -12.85 -10.30 -7.22
CA GLY A 72 -13.62 -11.52 -7.49
C GLY A 72 -13.56 -12.50 -6.32
N ILE A 73 -12.36 -12.76 -5.79
CA ILE A 73 -12.17 -13.61 -4.60
C ILE A 73 -12.93 -13.06 -3.39
N THR A 74 -12.94 -11.73 -3.20
CA THR A 74 -13.66 -11.10 -2.08
C THR A 74 -15.17 -11.30 -2.21
N THR A 75 -15.72 -11.09 -3.41
CA THR A 75 -17.14 -11.31 -3.69
C THR A 75 -17.51 -12.77 -3.46
N GLN A 76 -16.74 -13.72 -4.01
CA GLN A 76 -16.98 -15.16 -3.84
C GLN A 76 -17.01 -15.54 -2.35
N LYS A 77 -16.03 -15.09 -1.56
CA LYS A 77 -15.97 -15.34 -0.11
C LYS A 77 -17.18 -14.77 0.62
N ARG A 78 -17.65 -13.58 0.25
CA ARG A 78 -18.84 -12.96 0.86
C ARG A 78 -20.10 -13.81 0.68
N TYR A 79 -20.33 -14.34 -0.52
CA TYR A 79 -21.49 -15.19 -0.78
C TYR A 79 -21.37 -16.56 -0.13
N LYS A 80 -20.19 -17.19 -0.16
CA LYS A 80 -19.96 -18.46 0.56
C LYS A 80 -20.26 -18.32 2.06
N LYS A 81 -19.84 -17.21 2.69
CA LYS A 81 -20.16 -16.94 4.11
C LYS A 81 -21.65 -16.68 4.37
N LYS A 82 -22.39 -16.14 3.39
CA LYS A 82 -23.84 -15.90 3.54
C LYS A 82 -24.67 -17.18 3.41
N MET A 83 -24.16 -18.17 2.66
CA MET A 83 -24.82 -19.45 2.41
C MET A 83 -24.44 -20.54 3.44
N ALA A 84 -23.45 -20.28 4.29
CA ALA A 84 -23.08 -21.09 5.44
C ALA A 84 -23.76 -20.54 6.69
#